data_AF-A0A955W840-F1
#
_entry.id   AF-A0A955W840-F1
#
_cell.length_a   1.000
_cell.length_b   1.000
_cell.length_c   1.000
_cell.angle_alpha   90.00
_cell.angle_beta   90.00
_cell.angle_gamma   90.00
#
_symmetry.space_group_name_H-M   'P 1'
#
loop_
_entity.id
_entity.type
_entity.pdbx_description
1 polymer ?
#
loop_
_entity_poly.entity_id
_entity_poly.type
_entity_poly.pdbx_seq_one_letter_code
_entity_poly.pdbx_strand_id
1 'polypeptide(L)'
;MTNGNPELRDEVDLCLPDGRLNPAARGHSRRQLHRTNLRGFGRTKRWEYWGIITPTHVIGLTLADLDVLSLQEVFLLDRATGRERSIPFAAPMGLGVRLPDGLPPFEATGRGPYSSFRFTGEHARPGRPAGTRLHVRVPRVSLNAFVESAGDALGVVVPFGEGLFQYTLKAPACPVSGVIWVDGVSYAIPAGESWAVLDRGRGRWPHAIVWNWAVGSGVVEGKRTGLQLGAKWTAGTGATENALFVDGVMHYLPDEVDFTYDTVNWDRPWRAQGERLDVTLTPFHVRH
;
A
#
# COMPACT_ATOMS: atom_id res chain seq x y z
N MET A 1 11.06 25.19 14.95
CA MET A 1 10.25 24.80 13.77
C MET A 1 9.26 23.76 14.25
N THR A 2 8.01 24.15 14.50
CA THR A 2 6.95 23.23 14.94
C THR A 2 6.65 22.26 13.80
N ASN A 3 6.83 20.96 14.04
CA ASN A 3 6.54 19.87 13.09
C ASN A 3 5.21 20.12 12.37
N GLY A 4 5.26 20.32 11.05
CA GLY A 4 4.07 20.56 10.21
C GLY A 4 3.15 19.34 10.07
N ASN A 5 3.56 18.18 10.61
CA ASN A 5 2.86 16.90 10.51
C ASN A 5 2.70 16.26 11.91
N PRO A 6 1.67 16.65 12.68
CA PRO A 6 1.41 16.09 14.01
C PRO A 6 0.90 14.64 13.94
N GLU A 7 1.05 13.88 15.03
CA GLU A 7 0.43 12.56 15.17
C GLU A 7 -1.04 12.71 15.60
N LEU A 8 -1.96 12.16 14.82
CA LEU A 8 -3.39 12.09 15.11
C LEU A 8 -3.70 10.86 15.97
N ARG A 9 -4.61 11.04 16.92
CA ARG A 9 -5.06 9.99 17.86
C ARG A 9 -6.55 9.68 17.75
N ASP A 10 -7.32 10.63 17.26
CA ASP A 10 -8.77 10.58 17.15
C ASP A 10 -9.22 10.40 15.68
N GLU A 11 -10.39 9.82 15.51
CA GLU A 11 -11.02 9.66 14.19
C GLU A 11 -11.33 11.02 13.57
N VAL A 12 -11.13 11.14 12.27
CA VAL A 12 -11.31 12.40 11.55
C VAL A 12 -11.84 12.17 10.15
N ASP A 13 -12.69 13.08 9.67
CA ASP A 13 -13.08 13.10 8.27
C ASP A 13 -11.99 13.77 7.43
N LEU A 14 -11.58 13.12 6.34
CA LEU A 14 -10.53 13.61 5.44
C LEU A 14 -10.93 14.93 4.77
N CYS A 15 -12.21 15.08 4.43
CA CYS A 15 -12.74 16.24 3.74
C CYS A 15 -13.79 16.97 4.57
N LEU A 16 -13.84 18.29 4.43
CA LEU A 16 -14.98 19.12 4.83
C LEU A 16 -16.22 18.81 3.96
N PRO A 17 -17.43 19.25 4.35
CA PRO A 17 -18.64 19.05 3.54
C PRO A 17 -18.56 19.60 2.11
N ASP A 18 -17.74 20.63 1.88
CA ASP A 18 -17.49 21.22 0.56
C ASP A 18 -16.48 20.41 -0.31
N GLY A 19 -15.91 19.34 0.24
CA GLY A 19 -14.95 18.47 -0.44
C GLY A 19 -13.49 18.93 -0.38
N ARG A 20 -13.18 20.06 0.26
CA ARG A 20 -11.79 20.48 0.53
C ARG A 20 -11.18 19.64 1.65
N LEU A 21 -9.85 19.55 1.67
CA LEU A 21 -9.10 18.90 2.73
C LEU A 21 -9.46 19.52 4.08
N ASN A 22 -9.87 18.68 5.04
CA ASN A 22 -10.07 19.09 6.41
C ASN A 22 -8.72 19.44 7.05
N PRO A 23 -8.49 20.67 7.53
CA PRO A 23 -7.24 21.04 8.21
C PRO A 23 -6.93 20.15 9.42
N ALA A 24 -7.95 19.68 10.14
CA ALA A 24 -7.79 18.78 11.29
C ALA A 24 -7.36 17.35 10.88
N ALA A 25 -7.53 16.98 9.61
CA ALA A 25 -7.07 15.70 9.08
C ALA A 25 -5.58 15.69 8.72
N ARG A 26 -4.92 16.85 8.72
CA ARG A 26 -3.50 16.98 8.38
C ARG A 26 -2.64 16.40 9.50
N GLY A 27 -1.81 15.44 9.11
CA GLY A 27 -0.85 14.82 9.99
C GLY A 27 -0.64 13.36 9.62
N HIS A 28 -0.10 12.59 10.56
CA HIS A 28 0.12 11.16 10.43
C HIS A 28 -0.57 10.40 11.57
N SER A 29 -0.81 9.12 11.41
CA SER A 29 -1.45 8.26 12.41
C SER A 29 -0.84 6.88 12.40
N ARG A 30 -0.92 6.18 13.54
CA ARG A 30 -0.43 4.79 13.72
C ARG A 30 -1.42 3.72 13.26
N ARG A 31 -2.60 4.13 12.80
CA ARG A 31 -3.69 3.27 12.35
C ARG A 31 -4.63 4.08 11.45
N GLN A 32 -5.58 3.41 10.82
CA GLN A 32 -6.58 4.13 10.04
C GLN A 32 -7.53 4.91 10.95
N LEU A 33 -7.37 6.23 10.99
CA LEU A 33 -8.24 7.17 11.70
C LEU A 33 -9.08 8.03 10.75
N HIS A 34 -8.71 8.07 9.47
CA HIS A 34 -9.37 8.91 8.49
C HIS A 34 -10.56 8.20 7.84
N ARG A 35 -11.75 8.80 7.94
CA ARG A 35 -12.88 8.51 7.04
C ARG A 35 -12.64 9.26 5.75
N THR A 36 -12.49 8.54 4.65
CA THR A 36 -12.02 9.11 3.38
C THR A 36 -13.17 9.55 2.50
N ASN A 37 -14.00 10.46 3.03
CA ASN A 37 -15.23 11.01 2.43
C ASN A 37 -14.95 11.92 1.20
N LEU A 38 -14.22 11.40 0.22
CA LEU A 38 -13.85 12.09 -1.01
C LEU A 38 -15.08 12.45 -1.84
N ARG A 39 -15.10 13.69 -2.34
CA ARG A 39 -16.14 14.23 -3.23
C ARG A 39 -15.54 14.69 -4.54
N GLY A 40 -16.36 14.71 -5.58
CA GLY A 40 -16.00 15.16 -6.92
C GLY A 40 -15.63 14.03 -7.87
N PHE A 41 -15.36 14.40 -9.12
CA PHE A 41 -15.10 13.48 -10.24
C PHE A 41 -13.93 13.97 -11.09
N GLY A 42 -13.27 13.04 -11.78
CA GLY A 42 -12.21 13.26 -12.77
C GLY A 42 -10.79 13.29 -12.20
N ARG A 43 -10.64 13.34 -10.87
CA ARG A 43 -9.32 13.40 -10.20
C ARG A 43 -9.26 12.59 -8.92
N THR A 44 -10.38 12.00 -8.50
CA THR A 44 -10.46 11.19 -7.30
C THR A 44 -9.84 9.85 -7.60
N LYS A 45 -8.90 9.45 -6.76
CA LYS A 45 -8.20 8.17 -6.85
C LYS A 45 -8.39 7.43 -5.55
N ARG A 46 -8.83 6.18 -5.66
CA ARG A 46 -8.97 5.23 -4.56
C ARG A 46 -8.28 3.94 -4.97
N TRP A 47 -7.46 3.37 -4.10
CA TRP A 47 -6.95 2.03 -4.32
C TRP A 47 -6.75 1.24 -3.03
N GLU A 48 -6.83 -0.07 -3.16
CA GLU A 48 -6.24 -1.04 -2.24
C GLU A 48 -5.18 -1.80 -3.01
N TYR A 49 -3.96 -1.77 -2.50
CA TYR A 49 -2.87 -2.59 -3.00
C TYR A 49 -2.34 -3.49 -1.89
N TRP A 50 -2.17 -4.76 -2.24
CA TRP A 50 -1.40 -5.70 -1.44
C TRP A 50 -0.21 -6.20 -2.24
N GLY A 51 1.00 -5.90 -1.75
CA GLY A 51 2.22 -6.54 -2.21
C GLY A 51 2.53 -7.72 -1.31
N ILE A 52 2.81 -8.89 -1.86
CA ILE A 52 3.15 -10.10 -1.12
C ILE A 52 4.46 -10.66 -1.66
N ILE A 53 5.42 -10.89 -0.77
CA ILE A 53 6.70 -11.50 -1.10
C ILE A 53 6.76 -12.84 -0.38
N THR A 54 6.94 -13.91 -1.14
CA THR A 54 7.10 -15.29 -0.66
C THR A 54 8.42 -15.85 -1.16
N PRO A 55 8.91 -17.00 -0.66
CA PRO A 55 10.13 -17.62 -1.19
C PRO A 55 10.10 -17.88 -2.70
N THR A 56 8.92 -18.14 -3.28
CA THR A 56 8.76 -18.53 -4.69
C THR A 56 8.26 -17.41 -5.59
N HIS A 57 7.48 -16.46 -5.06
CA HIS A 57 6.79 -15.46 -5.88
C HIS A 57 6.80 -14.06 -5.26
N VAL A 58 6.78 -13.04 -6.11
CA VAL A 58 6.32 -11.69 -5.75
C VAL A 58 4.95 -11.47 -6.39
N ILE A 59 3.98 -11.05 -5.59
CA ILE A 59 2.57 -10.93 -6.00
C ILE A 59 2.11 -9.51 -5.70
N GLY A 60 1.57 -8.81 -6.70
CA GLY A 60 0.89 -7.53 -6.52
C GLY A 60 -0.61 -7.70 -6.79
N LEU A 61 -1.45 -7.24 -5.88
CA LEU A 61 -2.90 -7.26 -6.01
C LEU A 61 -3.42 -5.83 -5.97
N THR A 62 -3.95 -5.34 -7.09
CA THR A 62 -4.45 -3.97 -7.21
C THR A 62 -5.95 -3.97 -7.40
N LEU A 63 -6.66 -3.20 -6.57
CA LEU A 63 -8.02 -2.72 -6.83
C LEU A 63 -8.00 -1.20 -6.83
N ALA A 64 -8.34 -0.57 -7.95
CA ALA A 64 -8.35 0.88 -8.07
C ALA A 64 -9.63 1.40 -8.72
N ASP A 65 -10.07 2.56 -8.26
CA ASP A 65 -11.11 3.41 -8.83
C ASP A 65 -10.48 4.80 -9.05
N LEU A 66 -10.39 5.20 -10.32
CA LEU A 66 -9.76 6.45 -10.79
C LEU A 66 -10.81 7.40 -11.38
N ASP A 67 -12.06 7.29 -10.95
CA ASP A 67 -13.26 7.97 -11.46
C ASP A 67 -13.65 7.55 -12.88
N VAL A 68 -12.77 7.77 -13.86
CA VAL A 68 -13.03 7.46 -15.29
C VAL A 68 -12.76 6.00 -15.64
N LEU A 69 -12.00 5.31 -14.79
CA LEU A 69 -11.48 3.97 -15.01
C LEU A 69 -11.39 3.24 -13.66
N SER A 70 -11.90 2.01 -13.59
CA SER A 70 -11.48 1.06 -12.56
C SER A 70 -10.43 0.10 -13.11
N LEU A 71 -9.54 -0.35 -12.23
CA LEU A 71 -8.51 -1.34 -12.53
C LEU A 71 -8.51 -2.42 -11.46
N GLN A 72 -8.46 -3.67 -11.89
CA GLN A 72 -8.23 -4.85 -11.08
C GLN A 72 -7.03 -5.56 -11.69
N GLU A 73 -5.94 -5.78 -10.95
CA GLU A 73 -4.74 -6.38 -11.52
C GLU A 73 -4.12 -7.39 -10.55
N VAL A 74 -3.70 -8.53 -11.09
CA VAL A 74 -2.72 -9.40 -10.46
C VAL A 74 -1.40 -9.24 -11.22
N PHE A 75 -0.38 -8.78 -10.53
CA PHE A 75 1.01 -8.90 -10.94
C PHE A 75 1.62 -10.14 -10.26
N LEU A 76 2.37 -10.92 -11.00
CA LEU A 76 3.05 -12.11 -10.51
C LEU A 76 4.46 -12.19 -11.11
N LEU A 77 5.45 -12.35 -10.26
CA LEU A 77 6.82 -12.70 -10.63
C LEU A 77 7.15 -14.06 -10.01
N ASP A 78 7.54 -15.02 -10.85
CA ASP A 78 8.22 -16.24 -10.41
C ASP A 78 9.69 -15.90 -10.13
N ARG A 79 10.11 -16.03 -8.87
CA ARG A 79 11.45 -15.63 -8.41
C ARG A 79 12.55 -16.58 -8.88
N ALA A 80 12.22 -17.83 -9.20
CA ALA A 80 13.21 -18.80 -9.66
C ALA A 80 13.50 -18.63 -11.15
N THR A 81 12.46 -18.32 -11.95
CA THR A 81 12.61 -18.20 -13.41
C THR A 81 12.71 -16.75 -13.90
N GLY A 82 12.40 -15.76 -13.06
CA GLY A 82 12.31 -14.35 -13.45
C GLY A 82 11.10 -14.03 -14.34
N ARG A 83 10.17 -14.98 -14.52
CA ARG A 83 9.02 -14.80 -15.42
C ARG A 83 7.95 -13.96 -14.76
N GLU A 84 7.55 -12.90 -15.45
CA GLU A 84 6.48 -12.01 -15.03
C GLU A 84 5.15 -12.32 -15.73
N ARG A 85 4.04 -12.02 -15.05
CA ARG A 85 2.68 -12.01 -15.60
C ARG A 85 1.91 -10.85 -14.99
N SER A 86 1.32 -10.02 -15.85
CA SER A 86 0.34 -9.01 -15.44
C SER A 86 -1.02 -9.39 -16.02
N ILE A 87 -2.03 -9.49 -15.17
CA ILE A 87 -3.39 -9.91 -15.56
C ILE A 87 -4.36 -8.78 -15.17
N PRO A 88 -4.48 -7.73 -16.01
CA PRO A 88 -5.36 -6.61 -15.75
C PRO A 88 -6.79 -6.88 -16.22
N PHE A 89 -7.75 -6.33 -15.49
CA PHE A 89 -9.10 -6.10 -15.93
C PHE A 89 -9.46 -4.64 -15.64
N ALA A 90 -9.91 -3.94 -16.68
CA ALA A 90 -10.31 -2.54 -16.59
C ALA A 90 -11.78 -2.39 -17.00
N ALA A 91 -12.49 -1.47 -16.35
CA ALA A 91 -13.85 -1.12 -16.69
C ALA A 91 -14.05 0.41 -16.62
N PRO A 92 -14.97 0.98 -17.43
CA PRO A 92 -15.23 2.41 -17.41
C PRO A 92 -15.89 2.83 -16.10
N MET A 93 -15.70 4.10 -15.73
CA MET A 93 -16.49 4.81 -14.71
C MET A 93 -16.53 4.13 -13.32
N GLY A 94 -15.39 3.59 -12.86
CA GLY A 94 -15.30 2.94 -11.55
C GLY A 94 -16.04 1.59 -11.46
N LEU A 95 -16.64 1.09 -12.56
CA LEU A 95 -17.54 -0.06 -12.53
C LEU A 95 -16.85 -1.32 -12.00
N GLY A 96 -17.59 -2.11 -11.23
CA GLY A 96 -17.13 -3.40 -10.74
C GLY A 96 -16.20 -3.32 -9.52
N VAL A 97 -15.84 -2.14 -9.04
CA VAL A 97 -15.00 -1.97 -7.84
C VAL A 97 -15.80 -1.29 -6.73
N ARG A 98 -15.62 -1.76 -5.49
CA ARG A 98 -16.17 -1.15 -4.28
C ARG A 98 -15.04 -0.97 -3.26
N LEU A 99 -14.68 0.28 -3.01
CA LEU A 99 -13.63 0.67 -2.07
C LEU A 99 -14.26 1.50 -0.94
N PRO A 100 -14.47 0.92 0.25
CA PRO A 100 -15.10 1.64 1.36
C PRO A 100 -14.25 2.83 1.84
N ASP A 101 -14.95 3.92 2.16
CA ASP A 101 -14.38 5.15 2.72
C ASP A 101 -14.48 5.22 4.25
N GLY A 102 -15.13 4.23 4.87
CA GLY A 102 -15.26 4.12 6.32
C GLY A 102 -14.02 3.55 7.01
N LEU A 103 -14.09 3.51 8.34
CA LEU A 103 -13.07 2.91 9.21
C LEU A 103 -13.16 1.37 9.17
N PRO A 104 -12.05 0.66 9.47
CA PRO A 104 -12.05 -0.79 9.51
C PRO A 104 -12.91 -1.36 10.66
N PRO A 105 -13.38 -2.61 10.52
CA PRO A 105 -13.16 -3.51 9.40
C PRO A 105 -14.11 -3.17 8.25
N PHE A 106 -13.64 -3.39 7.03
CA PHE A 106 -14.43 -3.22 5.83
C PHE A 106 -14.09 -4.32 4.83
N GLU A 107 -14.90 -4.41 3.78
CA GLU A 107 -14.64 -5.30 2.65
C GLU A 107 -14.47 -4.47 1.37
N ALA A 108 -13.28 -4.58 0.76
CA ALA A 108 -13.05 -4.07 -0.59
C ALA A 108 -13.24 -5.20 -1.61
N THR A 109 -13.93 -4.90 -2.71
CA THR A 109 -14.24 -5.92 -3.73
C THR A 109 -14.00 -5.41 -5.13
N GLY A 110 -13.57 -6.31 -6.02
CA GLY A 110 -13.55 -6.12 -7.46
C GLY A 110 -14.25 -7.28 -8.16
N ARG A 111 -15.08 -7.01 -9.15
CA ARG A 111 -15.69 -8.03 -10.03
C ARG A 111 -15.62 -7.59 -11.47
N GLY A 112 -15.28 -8.52 -12.34
CA GLY A 112 -15.35 -8.42 -13.78
C GLY A 112 -15.83 -9.75 -14.37
N PRO A 113 -15.92 -9.88 -15.70
CA PRO A 113 -16.36 -11.11 -16.35
C PRO A 113 -15.51 -12.34 -15.99
N TYR A 114 -14.21 -12.13 -15.72
CA TYR A 114 -13.26 -13.20 -15.41
C TYR A 114 -12.39 -12.88 -14.17
N SER A 115 -12.68 -11.79 -13.47
CA SER A 115 -11.93 -11.31 -12.31
C SER A 115 -12.83 -11.23 -11.08
N SER A 116 -12.31 -11.66 -9.94
CA SER A 116 -12.97 -11.54 -8.64
C SER A 116 -11.91 -11.28 -7.58
N PHE A 117 -12.07 -10.19 -6.84
CA PHE A 117 -11.22 -9.80 -5.72
C PHE A 117 -12.12 -9.53 -4.52
N ARG A 118 -11.71 -10.03 -3.36
CA ARG A 118 -12.33 -9.75 -2.07
C ARG A 118 -11.26 -9.63 -1.02
N PHE A 119 -11.14 -8.46 -0.43
CA PHE A 119 -10.26 -8.16 0.70
C PHE A 119 -11.15 -7.88 1.91
N THR A 120 -11.27 -8.86 2.81
CA THR A 120 -12.17 -8.79 3.96
C THR A 120 -11.36 -8.54 5.22
N GLY A 121 -11.50 -7.35 5.82
CA GLY A 121 -10.92 -7.03 7.12
C GLY A 121 -11.62 -7.79 8.25
N GLU A 122 -10.86 -8.27 9.21
CA GLU A 122 -11.36 -9.10 10.31
C GLU A 122 -10.79 -8.65 11.66
N HIS A 123 -11.66 -8.56 12.67
CA HIS A 123 -11.25 -8.34 14.05
C HIS A 123 -10.53 -9.56 14.64
N ALA A 124 -9.70 -9.31 15.65
CA ALA A 124 -9.14 -10.36 16.48
C ALA A 124 -10.26 -11.16 17.16
N ARG A 125 -10.04 -12.47 17.27
CA ARG A 125 -10.90 -13.42 18.00
C ARG A 125 -10.01 -14.31 18.88
N PRO A 126 -10.54 -15.00 19.90
CA PRO A 126 -9.75 -15.94 20.68
C PRO A 126 -9.01 -16.94 19.77
N GLY A 127 -7.68 -17.00 19.90
CA GLY A 127 -6.82 -17.86 19.08
C GLY A 127 -6.58 -17.40 17.64
N ARG A 128 -7.03 -16.20 17.24
CA ARG A 128 -6.86 -15.70 15.87
C ARG A 128 -6.63 -14.18 15.82
N PRO A 129 -5.50 -13.70 15.28
CA PRO A 129 -5.20 -12.28 15.23
C PRO A 129 -6.15 -11.53 14.29
N ALA A 130 -6.23 -10.20 14.46
CA ALA A 130 -6.85 -9.33 13.48
C ALA A 130 -6.04 -9.38 12.17
N GLY A 131 -6.71 -9.10 11.05
CA GLY A 131 -6.04 -9.17 9.75
C GLY A 131 -6.97 -8.93 8.58
N THR A 132 -6.49 -9.25 7.38
CA THR A 132 -7.26 -9.18 6.14
C THR A 132 -7.19 -10.50 5.41
N ARG A 133 -8.35 -11.03 5.03
CA ARG A 133 -8.45 -12.22 4.18
C ARG A 133 -8.49 -11.79 2.71
N LEU A 134 -7.59 -12.33 1.91
CA LEU A 134 -7.44 -12.03 0.50
C LEU A 134 -7.93 -13.22 -0.30
N HIS A 135 -8.99 -13.02 -1.08
CA HIS A 135 -9.48 -14.00 -2.06
C HIS A 135 -9.47 -13.38 -3.44
N VAL A 136 -8.66 -13.94 -4.34
CA VAL A 136 -8.52 -13.44 -5.71
C VAL A 136 -8.65 -14.60 -6.69
N ARG A 137 -9.36 -14.36 -7.79
CA ARG A 137 -9.45 -15.26 -8.93
C ARG A 137 -9.43 -14.46 -10.22
N VAL A 138 -8.47 -14.77 -11.09
CA VAL A 138 -8.33 -14.24 -12.44
C VAL A 138 -7.97 -15.41 -13.38
N PRO A 139 -7.92 -15.24 -14.71
CA PRO A 139 -7.53 -16.34 -15.60
C PRO A 139 -6.19 -16.96 -15.19
N ARG A 140 -6.19 -18.29 -15.00
CA ARG A 140 -5.01 -19.11 -14.65
C ARG A 140 -4.35 -18.81 -13.30
N VAL A 141 -4.86 -17.85 -12.51
CA VAL A 141 -4.34 -17.53 -11.17
C VAL A 141 -5.47 -17.42 -10.16
N SER A 142 -5.30 -18.07 -9.00
CA SER A 142 -6.14 -17.83 -7.83
C SER A 142 -5.30 -17.76 -6.57
N LEU A 143 -5.75 -16.97 -5.59
CA LEU A 143 -5.05 -16.77 -4.32
C LEU A 143 -6.06 -16.82 -3.18
N ASN A 144 -5.69 -17.52 -2.11
CA ASN A 144 -6.35 -17.46 -0.82
C ASN A 144 -5.27 -17.27 0.25
N ALA A 145 -5.26 -16.10 0.87
CA ALA A 145 -4.29 -15.76 1.89
C ALA A 145 -4.92 -15.03 3.06
N PHE A 146 -4.31 -15.14 4.22
CA PHE A 146 -4.62 -14.34 5.39
C PHE A 146 -3.39 -13.53 5.75
N VAL A 147 -3.55 -12.21 5.76
CA VAL A 147 -2.54 -11.24 6.19
C VAL A 147 -2.85 -10.81 7.61
N GLU A 148 -1.95 -11.07 8.53
CA GLU A 148 -2.07 -10.65 9.93
C GLU A 148 -1.75 -9.16 10.08
N SER A 149 -2.48 -8.47 10.95
CA SER A 149 -2.13 -7.10 11.32
C SER A 149 -0.80 -7.08 12.08
N ALA A 150 0.17 -6.31 11.59
CA ALA A 150 1.53 -6.31 12.13
C ALA A 150 1.76 -5.36 13.32
N GLY A 151 0.74 -4.67 13.82
CA GLY A 151 0.85 -3.60 14.80
C GLY A 151 0.42 -2.25 14.21
N ASP A 152 1.23 -1.23 14.40
CA ASP A 152 1.05 0.09 13.82
C ASP A 152 1.12 0.06 12.28
N ALA A 153 0.48 1.05 11.67
CA ALA A 153 0.55 1.39 10.25
C ALA A 153 0.83 2.90 10.12
N LEU A 154 1.44 3.34 9.02
CA LEU A 154 1.61 4.77 8.73
C LEU A 154 0.41 5.26 7.91
N GLY A 155 -0.54 5.91 8.58
CA GLY A 155 -1.50 6.79 7.93
C GLY A 155 -0.87 8.16 7.75
N VAL A 156 -0.94 8.79 6.58
CA VAL A 156 -0.45 10.17 6.40
C VAL A 156 -1.26 10.91 5.35
N VAL A 157 -1.53 12.19 5.62
CA VAL A 157 -2.11 13.12 4.65
C VAL A 157 -1.00 14.01 4.10
N VAL A 158 -0.84 13.97 2.78
CA VAL A 158 0.08 14.82 2.02
C VAL A 158 -0.74 15.90 1.31
N PRO A 159 -0.67 17.16 1.77
CA PRO A 159 -1.43 18.26 1.18
C PRO A 159 -0.63 18.93 0.04
N PHE A 160 -1.16 18.88 -1.19
CA PHE A 160 -0.64 19.72 -2.29
C PHE A 160 -1.35 21.09 -2.37
N GLY A 161 -2.45 21.22 -1.63
CA GLY A 161 -3.30 22.41 -1.53
C GLY A 161 -4.62 22.06 -0.84
N GLU A 162 -5.58 23.00 -0.81
CA GLU A 162 -6.88 22.75 -0.16
C GLU A 162 -7.76 21.77 -0.95
N GLY A 163 -7.66 21.76 -2.28
CA GLY A 163 -8.45 20.88 -3.16
C GLY A 163 -7.70 19.67 -3.69
N LEU A 164 -6.39 19.56 -3.42
CA LEU A 164 -5.51 18.51 -3.92
C LEU A 164 -4.67 17.96 -2.78
N PHE A 165 -4.80 16.66 -2.54
CA PHE A 165 -4.17 15.98 -1.42
C PHE A 165 -4.23 14.48 -1.64
N GLN A 166 -3.46 13.75 -0.85
CA GLN A 166 -3.51 12.30 -0.79
C GLN A 166 -3.43 11.85 0.67
N TYR A 167 -4.36 11.00 1.08
CA TYR A 167 -4.23 10.16 2.25
C TYR A 167 -3.68 8.79 1.83
N THR A 168 -2.62 8.33 2.49
CA THR A 168 -2.15 6.96 2.36
C THR A 168 -2.19 6.24 3.70
N LEU A 169 -2.35 4.92 3.64
CA LEU A 169 -2.18 4.03 4.78
C LEU A 169 -1.25 2.90 4.35
N LYS A 170 -0.08 2.83 4.99
CA LYS A 170 0.98 1.86 4.69
C LYS A 170 1.21 0.95 5.88
N ALA A 171 1.15 -0.36 5.66
CA ALA A 171 1.46 -1.34 6.70
C ALA A 171 2.42 -2.39 6.12
N PRO A 172 3.75 -2.19 6.26
CA PRO A 172 4.74 -3.18 5.84
C PRO A 172 4.88 -4.29 6.89
N ALA A 173 5.66 -5.31 6.55
CA ALA A 173 6.04 -6.42 7.43
C ALA A 173 4.84 -7.16 8.05
N CYS A 174 3.70 -7.21 7.35
CA CYS A 174 2.56 -8.03 7.77
C CYS A 174 2.86 -9.50 7.50
N PRO A 175 2.85 -10.40 8.51
CA PRO A 175 2.91 -11.82 8.27
C PRO A 175 1.76 -12.27 7.37
N VAL A 176 2.04 -13.13 6.39
CA VAL A 176 1.02 -13.66 5.50
C VAL A 176 1.18 -15.16 5.34
N SER A 177 0.07 -15.87 5.30
CA SER A 177 0.02 -17.30 5.03
C SER A 177 -1.14 -17.65 4.11
N GLY A 178 -1.03 -18.78 3.41
CA GLY A 178 -2.05 -19.21 2.46
C GLY A 178 -1.47 -19.98 1.29
N VAL A 179 -2.08 -19.78 0.12
CA VAL A 179 -1.74 -20.52 -1.10
C VAL A 179 -2.12 -19.70 -2.33
N ILE A 180 -1.25 -19.78 -3.33
CA ILE A 180 -1.51 -19.28 -4.69
C ILE A 180 -1.50 -20.46 -5.65
N TRP A 181 -2.40 -20.46 -6.62
CA TRP A 181 -2.42 -21.41 -7.72
C TRP A 181 -2.10 -20.66 -9.01
N VAL A 182 -1.17 -21.21 -9.79
CA VAL A 182 -0.75 -20.68 -11.08
C VAL A 182 -0.77 -21.83 -12.07
N ASP A 183 -1.57 -21.72 -13.13
CA ASP A 183 -1.72 -22.77 -14.15
C ASP A 183 -2.17 -24.13 -13.57
N GLY A 184 -2.96 -24.09 -12.49
CA GLY A 184 -3.40 -25.30 -11.78
C GLY A 184 -2.38 -25.87 -10.79
N VAL A 185 -1.14 -25.35 -10.77
CA VAL A 185 -0.11 -25.74 -9.78
C VAL A 185 -0.23 -24.88 -8.53
N SER A 186 -0.28 -25.52 -7.36
CA SER A 186 -0.35 -24.85 -6.05
C SER A 186 1.03 -24.54 -5.48
N TYR A 187 1.20 -23.32 -4.96
CA TYR A 187 2.39 -22.90 -4.21
C TYR A 187 1.96 -22.40 -2.83
N ALA A 188 2.57 -22.94 -1.79
CA ALA A 188 2.33 -22.48 -0.42
C ALA A 188 2.87 -21.05 -0.24
N ILE A 189 2.15 -20.28 0.58
CA ILE A 189 2.61 -19.03 1.17
C ILE A 189 2.94 -19.37 2.63
N PRO A 190 4.19 -19.77 2.94
CA PRO A 190 4.57 -20.21 4.27
C PRO A 190 4.57 -19.04 5.27
N ALA A 191 3.94 -19.25 6.42
CA ALA A 191 4.03 -18.33 7.55
C ALA A 191 5.49 -18.21 8.03
N GLY A 192 5.91 -17.02 8.47
CA GLY A 192 7.27 -16.76 8.95
C GLY A 192 8.31 -16.51 7.85
N GLU A 193 8.03 -16.91 6.61
CA GLU A 193 8.89 -16.69 5.45
C GLU A 193 8.25 -15.78 4.38
N SER A 194 7.01 -15.35 4.60
CA SER A 194 6.25 -14.53 3.68
C SER A 194 5.75 -13.25 4.35
N TRP A 195 5.88 -12.14 3.62
CA TRP A 195 5.50 -10.81 4.08
C TRP A 195 4.53 -10.15 3.11
N ALA A 196 3.57 -9.43 3.65
CA ALA A 196 2.66 -8.58 2.91
C ALA A 196 2.87 -7.10 3.30
N VAL A 197 2.58 -6.22 2.36
CA VAL A 197 2.47 -4.77 2.56
C VAL A 197 1.10 -4.30 2.10
N LEU A 198 0.41 -3.55 2.96
CA LEU A 198 -0.74 -2.74 2.56
C LEU A 198 -0.24 -1.41 2.00
N ASP A 199 -0.74 -1.05 0.82
CA ASP A 199 -0.73 0.32 0.31
C ASP A 199 -2.16 0.71 -0.06
N ARG A 200 -2.79 1.49 0.82
CA ARG A 200 -4.10 2.09 0.56
C ARG A 200 -3.90 3.56 0.24
N GLY A 201 -4.59 4.03 -0.79
CA GLY A 201 -4.60 5.45 -1.14
C GLY A 201 -5.98 6.01 -1.42
N ARG A 202 -6.17 7.26 -0.99
CA ARG A 202 -7.42 8.03 -1.12
C ARG A 202 -7.07 9.50 -1.32
N GLY A 203 -7.42 10.08 -2.47
CA GLY A 203 -7.14 11.51 -2.66
C GLY A 203 -7.53 12.08 -4.00
N ARG A 204 -7.12 13.33 -4.21
CA ARG A 204 -7.30 14.11 -5.44
C ARG A 204 -5.95 14.64 -5.88
N TRP A 205 -5.42 14.08 -6.95
CA TRP A 205 -4.01 14.28 -7.35
C TRP A 205 -3.83 15.49 -8.27
N PRO A 206 -2.66 16.13 -8.27
CA PRO A 206 -2.14 16.91 -9.40
C PRO A 206 -2.24 16.13 -10.71
N HIS A 207 -2.34 16.84 -11.85
CA HIS A 207 -2.41 16.17 -13.16
C HIS A 207 -1.13 15.40 -13.50
N ALA A 208 0.01 15.97 -13.13
CA ALA A 208 1.32 15.35 -13.25
C ALA A 208 1.98 15.35 -11.88
N ILE A 209 2.57 14.23 -11.51
CA ILE A 209 3.34 14.07 -10.28
C ILE A 209 4.37 12.98 -10.48
N VAL A 210 5.51 13.13 -9.82
CA VAL A 210 6.62 12.17 -9.84
C VAL A 210 6.81 11.68 -8.42
N TRP A 211 6.93 10.37 -8.24
CA TRP A 211 7.14 9.76 -6.93
C TRP A 211 8.23 8.69 -6.99
N ASN A 212 8.88 8.50 -5.86
CA ASN A 212 9.54 7.23 -5.54
C ASN A 212 8.81 6.62 -4.34
N TRP A 213 8.71 5.29 -4.35
CA TRP A 213 8.19 4.52 -3.24
C TRP A 213 9.05 3.27 -3.07
N ALA A 214 9.41 2.95 -1.83
CA ALA A 214 10.09 1.73 -1.47
C ALA A 214 9.51 1.15 -0.19
N VAL A 215 9.45 -0.17 -0.12
CA VAL A 215 9.04 -0.90 1.06
C VAL A 215 9.97 -2.09 1.30
N GLY A 216 10.30 -2.33 2.56
CA GLY A 216 11.10 -3.47 3.02
C GLY A 216 10.39 -4.21 4.13
N SER A 217 10.59 -5.53 4.21
CA SER A 217 10.02 -6.37 5.26
C SER A 217 10.93 -7.57 5.51
N GLY A 218 11.17 -7.90 6.77
CA GLY A 218 12.01 -9.03 7.13
C GLY A 218 12.26 -9.15 8.63
N VAL A 219 13.23 -9.99 8.99
CA VAL A 219 13.73 -10.13 10.36
C VAL A 219 15.16 -9.62 10.41
N VAL A 220 15.43 -8.66 11.29
CA VAL A 220 16.76 -8.10 11.52
C VAL A 220 17.09 -8.30 13.00
N GLU A 221 18.18 -9.00 13.30
CA GLU A 221 18.60 -9.30 14.67
C GLU A 221 17.47 -9.91 15.55
N GLY A 222 16.67 -10.79 14.94
CA GLY A 222 15.55 -11.46 15.62
C GLY A 222 14.26 -10.61 15.74
N LYS A 223 14.26 -9.36 15.26
CA LYS A 223 13.10 -8.46 15.31
C LYS A 223 12.43 -8.32 13.96
N ARG A 224 11.10 -8.36 13.94
CA ARG A 224 10.32 -8.09 12.74
C ARG A 224 10.50 -6.62 12.36
N THR A 225 11.07 -6.37 11.20
CA THR A 225 11.43 -5.04 10.73
C THR A 225 10.71 -4.73 9.42
N GLY A 226 10.07 -3.56 9.38
CA GLY A 226 9.44 -3.00 8.18
C GLY A 226 10.04 -1.64 7.86
N LEU A 227 10.21 -1.34 6.58
CA LEU A 227 10.67 -0.04 6.09
C LEU A 227 9.64 0.48 5.09
N GLN A 228 9.26 1.74 5.20
CA GLN A 228 8.34 2.40 4.28
C GLN A 228 8.96 3.75 3.94
N LEU A 229 9.20 4.01 2.65
CA LEU A 229 9.84 5.22 2.15
C LEU A 229 9.07 5.78 0.97
N GLY A 230 8.88 7.09 0.95
CA GLY A 230 8.30 7.85 -0.15
C GLY A 230 9.05 9.17 -0.35
N ALA A 231 9.21 9.56 -1.61
CA ALA A 231 9.96 10.77 -1.97
C ALA A 231 9.44 11.44 -3.24
N LYS A 232 9.92 12.67 -3.48
CA LYS A 232 9.57 13.59 -4.58
C LYS A 232 8.17 14.15 -4.50
N TRP A 233 7.15 13.30 -4.40
CA TRP A 233 5.76 13.75 -4.39
C TRP A 233 5.36 14.44 -3.09
N THR A 234 6.06 14.13 -1.99
CA THR A 234 5.86 14.74 -0.67
C THR A 234 6.71 15.99 -0.43
N ALA A 235 7.65 16.29 -1.33
CA ALA A 235 8.66 17.33 -1.13
C ALA A 235 8.03 18.71 -0.91
N GLY A 236 8.47 19.41 0.13
CA GLY A 236 7.99 20.74 0.50
C GLY A 236 6.58 20.78 1.09
N THR A 237 5.89 19.64 1.26
CA THR A 237 4.52 19.61 1.81
C THR A 237 4.47 19.64 3.34
N GLY A 238 5.63 19.42 3.99
CA GLY A 238 5.74 19.26 5.45
C GLY A 238 5.30 17.88 5.97
N ALA A 239 4.86 16.98 5.09
CA ALA A 239 4.55 15.59 5.41
C ALA A 239 5.50 14.64 4.67
N THR A 240 5.77 13.48 5.26
CA THR A 240 6.57 12.41 4.64
C THR A 240 5.84 11.08 4.75
N GLU A 241 6.08 10.19 3.79
CA GLU A 241 5.60 8.81 3.82
C GLU A 241 6.71 7.86 4.27
N ASN A 242 7.49 8.29 5.25
CA ASN A 242 8.72 7.62 5.71
C ASN A 242 8.56 7.11 7.14
N ALA A 243 8.78 5.82 7.36
CA ALA A 243 8.79 5.21 8.68
C ALA A 243 9.59 3.91 8.74
N LEU A 244 10.18 3.64 9.92
CA LEU A 244 10.71 2.34 10.32
C LEU A 244 9.71 1.66 11.26
N PHE A 245 9.50 0.36 11.10
CA PHE A 245 8.65 -0.45 11.96
C PHE A 245 9.51 -1.51 12.63
N VAL A 246 9.45 -1.63 13.96
CA VAL A 246 10.17 -2.65 14.73
C VAL A 246 9.20 -3.34 15.66
N ASP A 247 9.01 -4.65 15.49
CA ASP A 247 8.07 -5.49 16.23
C ASP A 247 6.64 -4.90 16.30
N GLY A 248 6.23 -4.24 15.21
CA GLY A 248 4.92 -3.61 15.08
C GLY A 248 4.79 -2.21 15.66
N VAL A 249 5.88 -1.61 16.16
CA VAL A 249 5.90 -0.21 16.61
C VAL A 249 6.44 0.66 15.48
N MET A 250 5.69 1.71 15.13
CA MET A 250 6.12 2.67 14.11
C MET A 250 7.04 3.74 14.70
N HIS A 251 8.11 4.04 13.97
CA HIS A 251 9.02 5.17 14.18
C HIS A 251 8.92 6.07 12.95
N TYR A 252 8.14 7.14 13.07
CA TYR A 252 7.95 8.12 12.01
C TYR A 252 9.26 8.86 11.71
N LEU A 253 9.59 9.00 10.42
CA LEU A 253 10.76 9.73 9.94
C LEU A 253 10.29 11.05 9.30
N PRO A 254 10.40 12.19 10.02
CA PRO A 254 9.85 13.47 9.55
C PRO A 254 10.65 14.07 8.39
N ASP A 255 11.85 13.56 8.14
CA ASP A 255 12.79 14.10 7.17
C ASP A 255 12.52 13.56 5.76
N GLU A 256 12.72 14.42 4.76
CA GLU A 256 12.66 14.03 3.36
C GLU A 256 13.80 13.05 3.03
N VAL A 257 13.56 12.22 2.02
CA VAL A 257 14.50 11.18 1.58
C VAL A 257 14.79 11.37 0.11
N ASP A 258 16.07 11.41 -0.25
CA ASP A 258 16.51 11.52 -1.64
C ASP A 258 16.81 10.14 -2.22
N PHE A 259 16.23 9.87 -3.39
CA PHE A 259 16.47 8.64 -4.14
C PHE A 259 17.47 8.91 -5.28
N THR A 260 18.57 8.16 -5.28
CA THR A 260 19.56 8.14 -6.36
C THR A 260 19.55 6.77 -7.03
N TYR A 261 19.42 6.75 -8.35
CA TYR A 261 19.36 5.55 -9.18
C TYR A 261 19.78 5.86 -10.62
N ASP A 262 20.21 4.84 -11.36
CA ASP A 262 20.65 4.95 -12.75
C ASP A 262 19.47 4.68 -13.69
N THR A 263 19.04 5.71 -14.43
CA THR A 263 17.88 5.61 -15.35
C THR A 263 18.21 4.95 -16.68
N VAL A 264 19.48 4.65 -16.94
CA VAL A 264 19.94 3.86 -18.09
C VAL A 264 20.07 2.40 -17.70
N ASN A 265 20.55 2.12 -16.49
CA ASN A 265 20.71 0.77 -15.95
C ASN A 265 20.00 0.63 -14.59
N TRP A 266 18.73 0.25 -14.65
CA TRP A 266 17.85 0.11 -13.49
C TRP A 266 18.26 -1.01 -12.52
N ASP A 267 19.08 -1.97 -12.96
CA ASP A 267 19.59 -3.07 -12.14
C ASP A 267 20.70 -2.64 -11.18
N ARG A 268 21.31 -1.45 -11.39
CA ARG A 268 22.30 -0.94 -10.45
C ARG A 268 21.66 -0.66 -9.08
N PRO A 269 22.42 -0.72 -7.97
CA PRO A 269 21.90 -0.37 -6.66
C PRO A 269 21.32 1.04 -6.62
N TRP A 270 20.16 1.18 -5.97
CA TRP A 270 19.56 2.48 -5.68
C TRP A 270 19.93 2.86 -4.25
N ARG A 271 20.00 4.16 -3.99
CA ARG A 271 20.24 4.70 -2.64
C ARG A 271 19.09 5.59 -2.23
N ALA A 272 18.61 5.43 -1.01
CA ALA A 272 17.64 6.29 -0.37
C ALA A 272 18.27 6.89 0.90
N GLN A 273 18.47 8.20 0.90
CA GLN A 273 19.20 8.91 1.97
C GLN A 273 18.38 10.03 2.59
N GLY A 274 18.45 10.16 3.91
CA GLY A 274 17.89 11.27 4.67
C GLY A 274 18.70 11.49 5.96
N GLU A 275 18.27 12.40 6.82
CA GLU A 275 19.00 12.74 8.06
C GLU A 275 19.24 11.52 8.97
N ARG A 276 18.27 10.60 9.01
CA ARG A 276 18.24 9.44 9.92
C ARG A 276 18.31 8.09 9.19
N LEU A 277 18.62 8.11 7.90
CA LEU A 277 18.44 6.98 6.99
C LEU A 277 19.54 6.97 5.92
N ASP A 278 20.18 5.82 5.73
CA ASP A 278 21.01 5.54 4.56
C ASP A 278 20.76 4.09 4.13
N VAL A 279 19.99 3.92 3.07
CA VAL A 279 19.55 2.59 2.60
C VAL A 279 20.05 2.36 1.19
N THR A 280 20.65 1.20 0.99
CA THR A 280 20.96 0.66 -0.35
C THR A 280 19.94 -0.40 -0.72
N LEU A 281 19.23 -0.19 -1.83
CA LEU A 281 18.33 -1.16 -2.44
C LEU A 281 19.10 -1.83 -3.57
N THR A 282 19.33 -3.14 -3.49
CA THR A 282 20.01 -3.89 -4.56
C THR A 282 18.96 -4.67 -5.35
N PRO A 283 18.62 -4.26 -6.59
CA PRO A 283 17.66 -4.97 -7.41
C PRO A 283 18.13 -6.40 -7.68
N PHE A 284 17.22 -7.36 -7.55
CA PHE A 284 17.37 -8.71 -8.11
C PHE A 284 16.52 -8.90 -9.37
N HIS A 285 15.64 -7.93 -9.65
CA HIS A 285 14.70 -7.95 -10.74
C HIS A 285 14.18 -6.53 -11.00
N VAL A 286 14.07 -6.16 -12.29
CA VAL A 286 13.46 -4.93 -12.77
C VAL A 286 12.26 -5.32 -13.61
N ARG A 287 11.08 -4.82 -13.25
CA ARG A 287 9.84 -5.04 -14.02
C ARG A 287 9.97 -4.39 -15.40
N HIS A 288 9.68 -5.14 -16.46
CA HIS A 288 9.74 -4.66 -17.85
C HIS A 288 8.35 -4.41 -18.47
#